data_AF-A0A944XQG8-F1
#
_entry.id   AF-A0A944XQG8-F1
#
_cell.length_a   1.000
_cell.length_b   1.000
_cell.length_c   1.000
_cell.angle_alpha   90.00
_cell.angle_beta   90.00
_cell.angle_gamma   90.00
#
_symmetry.space_group_name_H-M   'P 1'
#
loop_
_entity.id
_entity.type
_entity.pdbx_description
1 polymer ?
#
loop_
_entity_poly.entity_id
_entity_poly.type
_entity_poly.pdbx_seq_one_letter_code
_entity_poly.pdbx_strand_id
1 'polypeptide(L)'
;MFTAAIHKPILLEAFSVCLDPIRSDLGNIHPDARQSPYISGAILGTCRGYAIKHKLRESVVNKLIDNAFEEVFRSESLDMQTTAQAWLNNEDADFMAAYYHAKAIAEVELNLDWLSQYVQTHFEKASTLGQHL
;
A
#
# COMPACT_ATOMS: atom_id res chain seq x y z
N MET A 1 1.10 24.70 -0.05
CA MET A 1 1.33 23.99 -1.33
C MET A 1 2.48 22.96 -1.25
N PHE A 2 3.32 22.97 -0.20
CA PHE A 2 4.51 22.11 -0.10
C PHE A 2 4.41 20.89 0.84
N THR A 3 3.26 20.63 1.48
CA THR A 3 3.16 19.58 2.50
C THR A 3 3.25 18.17 1.91
N ALA A 4 2.58 17.89 0.79
CA ALA A 4 2.64 16.57 0.15
C ALA A 4 4.06 16.19 -0.30
N ALA A 5 4.88 17.15 -0.73
CA ALA A 5 6.24 16.91 -1.19
C ALA A 5 7.18 16.38 -0.09
N ILE A 6 6.90 16.70 1.18
CA ILE A 6 7.68 16.20 2.33
C ILE A 6 7.26 14.76 2.67
N HIS A 7 5.95 14.48 2.64
CA HIS A 7 5.40 13.19 3.09
C HIS A 7 5.46 12.10 2.02
N LYS A 8 5.35 12.47 0.74
CA LYS A 8 5.39 11.53 -0.40
C LYS A 8 6.61 10.61 -0.35
N PRO A 9 7.86 11.10 -0.37
CA PRO A 9 9.03 10.21 -0.43
C PRO A 9 9.09 9.23 0.74
N ILE A 10 8.68 9.67 1.94
CA ILE A 10 8.66 8.84 3.15
C ILE A 10 7.71 7.65 3.00
N LEU A 11 6.47 7.89 2.57
CA LEU A 11 5.49 6.82 2.38
C LEU A 11 5.86 5.90 1.22
N LEU A 12 6.35 6.45 0.10
CA LEU A 12 6.75 5.64 -1.04
C LEU A 12 7.91 4.71 -0.70
N GLU A 13 8.91 5.21 0.02
CA GLU A 13 10.05 4.40 0.44
C GLU A 13 9.61 3.30 1.42
N ALA A 14 8.72 3.61 2.38
CA ALA A 14 8.18 2.60 3.28
C ALA A 14 7.47 1.46 2.53
N PHE A 15 6.62 1.77 1.55
CA PHE A 15 5.94 0.74 0.75
C PHE A 15 6.90 0.00 -0.19
N SER A 16 7.86 0.71 -0.78
CA SER A 16 8.87 0.11 -1.65
C SER A 16 9.69 -0.93 -0.89
N VAL A 17 10.25 -0.55 0.27
CA VAL A 17 11.02 -1.46 1.14
C VAL A 17 10.15 -2.61 1.66
N CYS A 18 8.91 -2.33 2.07
CA CYS A 18 8.00 -3.35 2.57
C CYS A 18 7.73 -4.46 1.54
N LEU A 19 7.58 -4.10 0.26
CA LEU A 19 7.17 -5.00 -0.80
C LEU A 19 8.33 -5.49 -1.68
N ASP A 20 9.53 -4.93 -1.52
CA ASP A 20 10.74 -5.35 -2.24
C ASP A 20 10.95 -6.88 -2.27
N PRO A 21 10.73 -7.63 -1.17
CA PRO A 21 10.91 -9.09 -1.17
C PRO A 21 10.03 -9.84 -2.17
N ILE A 22 8.86 -9.29 -2.52
CA ILE A 22 7.91 -9.91 -3.45
C ILE A 22 7.86 -9.24 -4.82
N ARG A 23 8.63 -8.17 -5.03
CA ARG A 23 8.69 -7.45 -6.31
C ARG A 23 9.62 -8.17 -7.29
N SER A 24 9.29 -8.07 -8.58
CA SER A 24 10.22 -8.46 -9.65
C SER A 24 11.33 -7.43 -9.82
N ASP A 25 12.32 -7.72 -10.65
CA ASP A 25 13.43 -6.78 -10.93
C ASP A 25 12.95 -5.50 -11.64
N LEU A 26 11.76 -5.54 -12.24
CA LEU A 26 11.08 -4.38 -12.84
C LEU A 26 10.20 -3.63 -11.82
N GLY A 27 10.19 -4.07 -10.57
CA GLY A 27 9.43 -3.51 -9.47
C GLY A 27 7.92 -3.76 -9.54
N ASN A 28 7.49 -4.82 -10.23
CA ASN A 28 6.10 -5.26 -10.27
C ASN A 28 5.82 -6.29 -9.17
N ILE A 29 4.61 -6.29 -8.61
CA ILE A 29 4.14 -7.38 -7.74
C ILE A 29 3.31 -8.41 -8.53
N HIS A 30 3.23 -9.63 -8.01
CA HIS A 30 2.45 -10.71 -8.62
C HIS A 30 0.95 -10.33 -8.70
N PRO A 31 0.20 -10.75 -9.74
CA PRO A 31 -1.23 -10.47 -9.84
C PRO A 31 -2.04 -10.85 -8.59
N ASP A 32 -1.71 -11.97 -7.93
CA ASP A 32 -2.41 -12.40 -6.72
C ASP A 32 -2.21 -11.42 -5.55
N ALA A 33 -1.00 -10.86 -5.41
CA ALA A 33 -0.73 -9.81 -4.43
C ALA A 33 -1.47 -8.52 -4.79
N ARG A 34 -1.54 -8.20 -6.09
CA ARG A 34 -2.27 -7.02 -6.58
C ARG A 34 -3.74 -7.07 -6.21
N GLN A 35 -4.38 -8.21 -6.38
CA GLN A 35 -5.81 -8.40 -6.10
C GLN A 35 -6.10 -8.67 -4.61
N SER A 36 -5.12 -8.53 -3.72
CA SER A 36 -5.31 -8.76 -2.30
C SER A 36 -6.06 -7.60 -1.62
N PRO A 37 -7.24 -7.84 -1.01
CA PRO A 37 -7.92 -6.85 -0.17
C PRO A 37 -7.05 -6.43 1.01
N TYR A 38 -6.28 -7.38 1.56
CA TYR A 38 -5.38 -7.14 2.69
C TYR A 38 -4.30 -6.10 2.36
N ILE A 39 -3.61 -6.21 1.21
CA ILE A 39 -2.59 -5.23 0.80
C ILE A 39 -3.22 -3.85 0.58
N SER A 40 -4.35 -3.78 -0.12
CA SER A 40 -5.04 -2.50 -0.37
C SER A 40 -5.54 -1.84 0.92
N GLY A 41 -6.07 -2.64 1.85
CA GLY A 41 -6.46 -2.20 3.19
C GLY A 41 -5.27 -1.65 3.96
N ALA A 42 -4.14 -2.36 3.95
CA ALA A 42 -2.91 -1.93 4.62
C ALA A 42 -2.37 -0.60 4.04
N ILE A 43 -2.39 -0.42 2.72
CA ILE A 43 -1.97 0.84 2.08
C ILE A 43 -2.86 1.99 2.56
N LEU A 44 -4.18 1.83 2.45
CA LEU A 44 -5.13 2.87 2.82
C LEU A 44 -5.04 3.20 4.31
N GLY A 45 -4.97 2.17 5.16
CA GLY A 45 -4.84 2.30 6.60
C GLY A 45 -3.57 3.04 7.00
N THR A 46 -2.43 2.66 6.43
CA THR A 46 -1.13 3.31 6.68
C THR A 46 -1.18 4.79 6.31
N CYS A 47 -1.66 5.14 5.12
CA CYS A 47 -1.78 6.53 4.68
C CYS A 47 -2.68 7.35 5.62
N ARG A 48 -3.77 6.75 6.12
CA ARG A 48 -4.70 7.40 7.06
C ARG A 48 -4.08 7.57 8.45
N GLY A 49 -3.44 6.54 9.00
CA GLY A 49 -2.75 6.62 10.30
C GLY A 49 -1.62 7.65 10.28
N TYR A 50 -0.78 7.59 9.25
CA TYR A 50 0.29 8.56 9.02
C TYR A 50 -0.25 10.00 8.94
N ALA A 51 -1.36 10.20 8.20
CA ALA A 51 -1.99 11.51 8.09
C ALA A 51 -2.52 12.04 9.43
N ILE A 52 -3.04 11.17 10.30
CA ILE A 52 -3.49 11.55 11.66
C ILE A 52 -2.28 12.02 12.49
N LYS A 53 -1.20 11.22 12.54
CA LYS A 53 0.04 11.55 13.25
C LYS A 53 0.57 12.93 12.87
N HIS A 54 0.55 13.25 11.59
CA HIS A 54 1.08 14.49 11.04
C HIS A 54 0.04 15.61 10.86
N LYS A 55 -1.22 15.39 11.29
CA LYS A 55 -2.33 16.35 11.22
C LYS A 55 -2.54 16.90 9.80
N LEU A 56 -2.49 16.02 8.80
CA LEU A 56 -2.60 16.39 7.39
C LEU A 56 -4.05 16.69 7.00
N ARG A 57 -4.22 17.62 6.06
CA ARG A 57 -5.54 17.93 5.48
C ARG A 57 -5.93 16.84 4.48
N GLU A 58 -7.24 16.58 4.37
CA GLU A 58 -7.79 15.53 3.49
C GLU A 58 -7.27 15.60 2.04
N SER A 59 -7.14 16.79 1.46
CA SER A 59 -6.61 16.96 0.10
C SER A 59 -5.14 16.56 -0.06
N VAL A 60 -4.36 16.54 1.02
CA VAL A 60 -3.01 15.98 1.05
C VAL A 60 -3.08 14.47 1.21
N VAL A 61 -3.97 13.97 2.07
CA VAL A 61 -4.16 12.52 2.28
C VAL A 61 -4.54 11.81 1.00
N ASN A 62 -5.52 12.33 0.26
CA ASN A 62 -5.93 11.74 -1.02
C ASN A 62 -4.75 11.63 -2.00
N LYS A 63 -3.93 12.68 -2.11
CA LYS A 63 -2.72 12.63 -2.93
C LYS A 63 -1.73 11.58 -2.45
N LEU A 64 -1.55 11.40 -1.14
CA LEU A 64 -0.64 10.39 -0.61
C LEU A 64 -1.15 8.98 -0.89
N ILE A 65 -2.47 8.76 -0.81
CA ILE A 65 -3.12 7.51 -1.22
C ILE A 65 -2.87 7.26 -2.71
N ASP A 66 -3.13 8.25 -3.59
CA ASP A 66 -2.89 8.12 -5.03
C ASP A 66 -1.44 7.70 -5.30
N ASN A 67 -0.47 8.39 -4.69
CA ASN A 67 0.96 8.09 -4.87
C ASN A 67 1.31 6.69 -4.35
N ALA A 68 0.76 6.27 -3.20
CA ALA A 68 1.05 4.95 -2.64
C ALA A 68 0.48 3.82 -3.52
N PHE A 69 -0.74 3.99 -4.04
CA PHE A 69 -1.32 3.03 -5.00
C PHE A 69 -0.53 3.01 -6.31
N GLU A 70 -0.04 4.15 -6.79
CA GLU A 70 0.83 4.22 -7.98
C GLU A 70 2.17 3.50 -7.75
N GLU A 71 2.79 3.69 -6.58
CA GLU A 71 4.04 3.01 -6.23
C GLU A 71 3.88 1.49 -6.17
N VAL A 72 2.76 0.99 -5.64
CA VAL A 72 2.54 -0.44 -5.46
C VAL A 72 1.99 -1.12 -6.72
N PHE A 73 0.99 -0.52 -7.37
CA PHE A 73 0.22 -1.14 -8.43
C PHE A 73 0.51 -0.55 -9.83
N ARG A 74 1.30 0.52 -9.91
CA ARG A 74 1.75 1.15 -11.17
C ARG A 74 0.59 1.45 -12.11
N SER A 75 0.58 0.84 -13.29
CA SER A 75 -0.44 1.03 -14.32
C SER A 75 -1.85 0.64 -13.87
N GLU A 76 -1.99 -0.21 -12.83
CA GLU A 76 -3.28 -0.65 -12.31
C GLU A 76 -3.72 0.13 -11.06
N SER A 77 -3.03 1.22 -10.73
CA SER A 77 -3.33 2.02 -9.54
C SER A 77 -4.76 2.54 -9.50
N LEU A 78 -5.32 3.01 -10.61
CA LEU A 78 -6.69 3.53 -10.66
C LEU A 78 -7.74 2.42 -10.45
N ASP A 79 -7.54 1.26 -11.07
CA ASP A 79 -8.43 0.11 -10.93
C ASP A 79 -8.38 -0.45 -9.51
N MET A 80 -7.19 -0.49 -8.91
CA MET A 80 -7.02 -0.95 -7.54
C MET A 80 -7.58 0.05 -6.52
N GLN A 81 -7.50 1.36 -6.76
CA GLN A 81 -8.18 2.35 -5.92
C GLN A 81 -9.70 2.20 -5.97
N THR A 82 -10.26 1.97 -7.16
CA THR A 82 -11.70 1.73 -7.35
C THR A 82 -12.14 0.48 -6.59
N THR A 83 -11.36 -0.60 -6.71
CA THR A 83 -11.60 -1.86 -6.00
C THR A 83 -11.47 -1.69 -4.48
N ALA A 84 -10.43 -0.99 -4.01
CA ALA A 84 -10.23 -0.70 -2.59
C ALA A 84 -11.38 0.11 -1.99
N GLN A 85 -11.93 1.07 -2.74
CA GLN A 85 -13.11 1.82 -2.30
C GLN A 85 -14.34 0.92 -2.20
N ALA A 86 -14.50 -0.05 -3.10
CA ALA A 86 -15.58 -1.03 -3.02
C ALA A 86 -15.43 -1.94 -1.79
N TRP A 87 -14.23 -2.45 -1.52
CA TRP A 87 -13.96 -3.25 -0.31
C TRP A 87 -14.21 -2.47 0.98
N LEU A 88 -13.81 -1.19 1.03
CA LEU A 88 -14.10 -0.32 2.17
C LEU A 88 -15.61 -0.14 2.37
N ASN A 89 -16.36 0.10 1.30
CA ASN A 89 -17.81 0.31 1.37
C ASN A 89 -18.58 -0.95 1.76
N ASN A 90 -18.06 -2.12 1.37
CA ASN A 90 -18.67 -3.42 1.66
C ASN A 90 -18.18 -4.03 2.98
N GLU A 91 -17.31 -3.32 3.71
CA GLU A 91 -16.68 -3.82 4.95
C GLU A 91 -16.03 -5.20 4.77
N ASP A 92 -15.31 -5.39 3.66
CA ASP A 92 -14.58 -6.63 3.39
C ASP A 92 -13.68 -7.00 4.58
N ALA A 93 -13.81 -8.22 5.09
CA ALA A 93 -13.22 -8.60 6.38
C ALA A 93 -11.69 -8.50 6.39
N ASP A 94 -11.04 -8.96 5.32
CA ASP A 94 -9.58 -8.96 5.20
C ASP A 94 -9.07 -7.53 4.97
N PHE A 95 -9.78 -6.76 4.15
CA PHE A 95 -9.51 -5.33 3.95
C PHE A 95 -9.60 -4.57 5.27
N MET A 96 -10.69 -4.71 6.03
CA MET A 96 -10.93 -3.95 7.25
C MET A 96 -9.95 -4.34 8.36
N ALA A 97 -9.60 -5.62 8.47
CA ALA A 97 -8.58 -6.09 9.40
C ALA A 97 -7.22 -5.42 9.14
N ALA A 98 -6.75 -5.44 7.89
CA ALA A 98 -5.50 -4.80 7.50
C ALA A 98 -5.57 -3.27 7.65
N TYR A 99 -6.68 -2.66 7.23
CA TYR A 99 -6.90 -1.22 7.30
C TYR A 99 -6.78 -0.69 8.73
N TYR A 100 -7.50 -1.29 9.68
CA TYR A 100 -7.47 -0.81 11.06
C TYR A 100 -6.14 -1.11 11.74
N HIS A 101 -5.53 -2.27 11.47
CA HIS A 101 -4.22 -2.60 12.00
C HIS A 101 -3.14 -1.61 11.51
N ALA A 102 -3.06 -1.41 10.20
CA ALA A 102 -2.13 -0.48 9.58
C ALA A 102 -2.33 0.96 10.06
N LYS A 103 -3.60 1.40 10.18
CA LYS A 103 -3.92 2.73 10.69
C LYS A 103 -3.43 2.93 12.12
N ALA A 104 -3.71 1.97 13.01
CA ALA A 104 -3.32 2.07 14.42
C ALA A 104 -1.79 2.13 14.59
N ILE A 105 -1.05 1.33 13.81
CA ILE A 105 0.42 1.35 13.83
C ILE A 105 0.94 2.69 13.29
N ALA A 106 0.53 3.08 12.08
CA ALA A 106 1.04 4.27 11.39
C ALA A 106 0.71 5.59 12.10
N GLU A 107 -0.33 5.62 12.93
CA GLU A 107 -0.66 6.75 13.79
C GLU A 107 0.38 6.97 14.90
N VAL A 108 1.06 5.90 15.33
CA VAL A 108 2.16 5.94 16.31
C VAL A 108 3.50 6.07 15.60
N GLU A 109 3.79 5.16 14.67
CA GLU A 109 5.05 5.06 13.94
C GLU A 109 4.85 4.43 12.56
N LEU A 110 5.54 4.97 11.54
CA LEU A 110 5.51 4.37 10.21
C LEU A 110 6.42 3.12 10.22
N ASN A 111 5.85 1.98 10.61
CA ASN A 111 6.49 0.67 10.57
C ASN A 111 5.62 -0.31 9.76
N LEU A 112 6.22 -0.92 8.75
CA LEU A 112 5.57 -1.89 7.86
C LEU A 112 6.23 -3.29 7.91
N ASP A 113 7.05 -3.58 8.92
CA ASP A 113 7.73 -4.87 9.06
C ASP A 113 6.73 -6.03 9.12
N TRP A 114 5.60 -5.80 9.81
CA TRP A 114 4.49 -6.76 9.90
C TRP A 114 3.89 -7.08 8.53
N LEU A 115 3.73 -6.06 7.68
CA LEU A 115 3.20 -6.21 6.33
C LEU A 115 4.23 -6.90 5.44
N SER A 116 5.52 -6.56 5.60
CA SER A 116 6.60 -7.22 4.87
C SER A 116 6.68 -8.72 5.18
N GLN A 117 6.56 -9.10 6.46
CA GLN A 117 6.48 -10.49 6.88
C GLN A 117 5.24 -11.19 6.33
N TYR A 118 4.09 -10.52 6.39
CA TYR A 118 2.84 -11.04 5.83
C TYR A 118 2.98 -11.35 4.34
N VAL A 119 3.47 -10.40 3.53
CA VAL A 119 3.54 -10.60 2.08
C VAL A 119 4.54 -11.67 1.67
N GLN A 120 5.65 -11.81 2.39
CA GLN A 120 6.62 -12.89 2.17
C GLN A 120 6.06 -14.28 2.52
N THR A 121 5.10 -14.35 3.44
CA THR A 121 4.48 -15.62 3.85
C THR A 121 3.36 -16.05 2.90
N HIS A 122 2.66 -15.09 2.28
CA HIS A 122 1.43 -15.35 1.53
C HIS A 122 1.55 -15.19 0.02
N PHE A 123 2.61 -14.54 -0.47
CA PHE A 123 2.78 -14.28 -1.89
C PHE A 123 4.17 -14.70 -2.37
N GLU A 124 4.21 -15.22 -3.59
CA GLU A 124 5.45 -15.48 -4.29
C GLU A 124 6.05 -14.17 -4.82
N LYS A 125 7.38 -14.18 -4.97
CA LYS A 125 8.07 -13.10 -5.67
C LYS A 125 7.63 -13.08 -7.12
N ALA A 126 7.27 -11.90 -7.62
CA ALA A 126 6.89 -11.74 -9.01
C ALA A 126 8.07 -12.10 -9.94
N SER A 127 7.81 -12.94 -10.93
CA SER A 127 8.78 -13.26 -11.98
C SER A 127 8.92 -12.10 -12.96
N THR A 128 10.16 -11.77 -13.34
CA THR A 128 10.41 -10.95 -14.53
C THR A 128 10.08 -11.80 -15.77
N LEU A 129 9.04 -11.43 -16.53
CA LEU A 129 8.70 -12.10 -17.80
C LEU A 129 9.95 -12.13 -18.69
N GLY A 130 10.54 -13.32 -18.86
CA GLY A 130 11.83 -13.53 -19.54
C GLY A 130 12.65 -14.73 -19.05
N GLN A 131 12.30 -15.38 -17.93
CA GLN A 131 13.02 -16.58 -17.44
C GLN A 131 12.44 -17.93 -17.92
N HIS A 132 11.45 -17.93 -18.80
CA HIS A 132 10.85 -19.13 -19.39
C HIS A 132 10.78 -19.08 -20.92
N LEU A 133 11.78 -18.48 -21.57
CA LEU A 133 12.00 -18.61 -23.02
C LEU A 133 13.42 -19.08 -23.30
#